data_AF-A0A6G0TJC1-F1
#
_entry.id   AF-A0A6G0TJC1-F1
#
_cell.length_a   1.000
_cell.length_b   1.000
_cell.length_c   1.000
_cell.angle_alpha   90.00
_cell.angle_beta   90.00
_cell.angle_gamma   90.00
#
_symmetry.space_group_name_H-M   'P 1'
#
loop_
_entity.id
_entity.type
_entity.pdbx_description
1 polymer ?
#
loop_
_entity_poly.entity_id
_entity_poly.type
_entity_poly.pdbx_seq_one_letter_code
_entity_poly.pdbx_strand_id
1 'polypeptide(L)'
;MNAEVKSLDFAGNSANGVSEINNWVEQKTDGKISNIFEPDTIDQKTVLVLASAVYFQNAWEKKFTSTKNASFCLTPTKHIDVEMMHQTNLFRYHKDDNYKFSAVELPYKAGGFEMLIILPDRADGLKDLENAFLKNSKNFAHLQGNLTVHNVTLDLPKFKFESSVSLVKTMEKLGCTEMFTTSADFSYISTSGAGKLKVGDIKHKAFINIDENGTEAAGVTGKNNIL
;
A
#
# COMPACT_ATOMS: atom_id res chain seq x y z
N MET A 1 5.27 17.01 8.78
CA MET A 1 3.99 16.32 8.95
C MET A 1 3.03 17.30 9.57
N ASN A 2 1.93 17.62 8.88
CA ASN A 2 0.84 18.42 9.44
C ASN A 2 -0.23 17.45 9.92
N ALA A 3 -0.48 17.41 11.23
CA ALA A 3 -1.58 16.63 11.81
C ALA A 3 -2.70 17.61 12.20
N GLU A 4 -3.92 17.33 11.76
CA GLU A 4 -5.11 18.07 12.15
C GLU A 4 -5.80 17.33 13.29
N VAL A 5 -6.31 18.06 14.28
CA VAL A 5 -7.08 17.49 15.41
C VAL A 5 -8.52 17.98 15.30
N LYS A 6 -9.47 17.05 15.26
CA LYS A 6 -10.91 17.33 15.25
C LYS A 6 -11.58 16.56 16.38
N SER A 7 -12.36 17.25 17.20
CA SER A 7 -13.17 16.63 18.25
C SER A 7 -14.46 16.07 17.66
N LEU A 8 -14.78 14.82 17.96
CA LEU A 8 -15.99 14.12 17.52
C LEU A 8 -16.65 13.43 18.72
N ASP A 9 -17.98 13.35 18.74
CA ASP A 9 -18.73 12.71 19.81
C ASP A 9 -18.96 11.22 19.52
N PHE A 10 -17.96 10.39 19.81
CA PHE A 10 -18.08 8.94 19.65
C PHE A 10 -19.03 8.30 20.67
N ALA A 11 -19.17 8.88 21.86
CA ALA A 11 -20.00 8.35 22.94
C ALA A 11 -21.50 8.55 22.69
N GLY A 12 -21.90 9.73 22.22
CA GLY A 12 -23.29 10.05 21.90
C GLY A 12 -23.67 9.80 20.44
N ASN A 13 -22.72 9.85 19.50
CA ASN A 13 -23.00 9.74 18.06
C ASN A 13 -21.83 9.13 17.26
N SER A 14 -21.49 7.88 17.56
CA SER A 14 -20.42 7.14 16.86
C SER A 14 -20.61 7.08 15.34
N ALA A 15 -21.85 6.98 14.86
CA ALA A 15 -22.16 6.93 13.42
C ALA A 15 -21.74 8.20 12.69
N ASN A 16 -21.99 9.38 13.28
CA ASN A 16 -21.49 10.65 12.73
C ASN A 16 -19.96 10.70 12.74
N GLY A 17 -19.33 10.18 13.80
CA GLY A 17 -17.87 10.08 13.88
C GLY A 17 -17.27 9.24 12.75
N VAL A 18 -17.85 8.06 12.46
CA VAL A 18 -17.45 7.21 11.32
C VAL A 18 -17.60 7.96 9.99
N SER A 19 -18.75 8.62 9.78
CA SER A 19 -19.01 9.37 8.54
C SER A 19 -18.01 10.51 8.33
N GLU A 20 -17.73 11.30 9.37
CA GLU A 20 -16.76 12.40 9.32
C GLU A 20 -15.35 11.92 8.96
N ILE A 21 -14.90 10.81 9.55
CA ILE A 21 -13.58 10.23 9.24
C ILE A 21 -13.56 9.70 7.81
N ASN A 22 -14.59 8.98 7.38
CA ASN A 22 -14.66 8.42 6.03
C ASN A 22 -14.72 9.52 4.95
N ASN A 23 -15.47 10.61 5.20
CA ASN A 23 -15.50 11.78 4.32
C ASN A 23 -14.13 12.48 4.24
N TRP A 24 -13.43 12.62 5.36
CA TRP A 24 -12.07 13.15 5.36
C TRP A 24 -11.12 12.27 4.53
N VAL A 25 -11.21 10.95 4.68
CA VAL A 25 -10.40 10.01 3.88
C VAL A 25 -10.70 10.14 2.39
N GLU A 26 -11.98 10.21 2.03
CA GLU A 26 -12.41 10.37 0.64
C GLU A 26 -11.83 11.66 0.03
N GLN A 27 -11.92 12.78 0.76
CA GLN A 27 -11.33 14.06 0.33
C GLN A 27 -9.81 14.00 0.19
N LYS A 28 -9.10 13.36 1.12
CA LYS A 28 -7.62 13.26 1.08
C LYS A 28 -7.12 12.27 0.04
N THR A 29 -8.00 11.45 -0.55
CA THR A 29 -7.65 10.43 -1.56
C THR A 29 -8.32 10.66 -2.91
N ASP A 30 -8.83 11.86 -3.15
CA ASP A 30 -9.56 12.22 -4.38
C ASP A 30 -10.66 11.20 -4.75
N GLY A 31 -11.39 10.74 -3.73
CA GLY A 31 -12.48 9.78 -3.88
C GLY A 31 -12.05 8.32 -4.09
N LYS A 32 -10.75 8.00 -4.11
CA LYS A 32 -10.29 6.63 -4.44
C LYS A 32 -10.43 5.64 -3.29
N ILE A 33 -10.35 6.12 -2.06
CA ILE A 33 -10.61 5.29 -0.88
C ILE A 33 -11.81 5.88 -0.18
N SER A 34 -12.91 5.12 -0.20
CA SER A 34 -14.08 5.39 0.62
C SER A 34 -14.14 4.40 1.78
N ASN A 35 -14.77 4.83 2.86
CA ASN A 35 -15.15 3.99 3.99
C ASN A 35 -14.00 3.21 4.64
N ILE A 36 -13.01 3.88 5.25
CA ILE A 36 -11.93 3.14 5.94
C ILE A 36 -12.42 2.33 7.14
N PHE A 37 -13.39 2.88 7.88
CA PHE A 37 -14.07 2.20 8.97
C PHE A 37 -15.46 1.81 8.51
N GLU A 38 -15.78 0.52 8.65
CA GLU A 38 -17.13 0.01 8.45
C GLU A 38 -18.07 0.57 9.56
N PRO A 39 -19.39 0.61 9.32
CA PRO A 39 -20.35 0.84 10.38
C PRO A 39 -20.04 -0.03 11.60
N ASP A 40 -20.18 0.53 12.80
CA ASP A 40 -19.94 -0.14 14.08
C ASP A 40 -18.46 -0.47 14.43
N THR A 41 -17.48 -0.12 13.59
CA THR A 41 -16.05 -0.27 13.94
C THR A 41 -15.58 0.75 14.98
N ILE A 42 -16.26 1.89 15.05
CA ILE A 42 -16.09 2.93 16.06
C ILE A 42 -17.34 2.90 16.94
N ASP A 43 -17.13 2.79 18.24
CA ASP A 43 -18.18 2.66 19.24
C ASP A 43 -18.05 3.72 20.35
N GLN A 44 -18.95 3.67 21.32
CA GLN A 44 -19.00 4.60 22.45
C GLN A 44 -17.78 4.53 23.37
N LYS A 45 -16.94 3.49 23.24
CA LYS A 45 -15.69 3.33 24.01
C LYS A 45 -14.49 3.92 23.29
N THR A 46 -14.66 4.35 22.04
CA THR A 46 -13.59 4.95 21.24
C THR A 46 -13.26 6.34 21.76
N VAL A 47 -11.98 6.57 22.06
CA VAL A 47 -11.48 7.86 22.59
C VAL A 47 -10.72 8.64 21.53
N LEU A 48 -10.00 7.94 20.66
CA LEU A 48 -9.18 8.56 19.62
C LEU A 48 -9.16 7.71 18.38
N VAL A 49 -9.22 8.35 17.21
CA VAL A 49 -8.88 7.73 15.93
C VAL A 49 -7.72 8.49 15.31
N LEU A 50 -6.65 7.77 14.98
CA LEU A 50 -5.54 8.30 14.21
C LEU A 50 -5.67 7.81 12.77
N ALA A 51 -5.83 8.72 11.81
CA ALA A 51 -5.88 8.41 10.39
C ALA A 51 -4.74 9.11 9.64
N SER A 52 -4.12 8.39 8.70
CA SER A 52 -3.10 8.89 7.79
C SER A 52 -3.49 8.46 6.39
N ALA A 53 -3.58 9.41 5.46
CA ALA A 53 -3.84 9.16 4.06
C ALA A 53 -2.64 9.63 3.22
N VAL A 54 -2.29 8.84 2.21
CA VAL A 54 -1.28 9.15 1.20
C VAL A 54 -1.96 8.98 -0.15
N TYR A 55 -1.82 9.97 -1.02
CA TYR A 55 -2.29 9.93 -2.39
C TYR A 55 -1.11 10.19 -3.32
N PHE A 56 -1.01 9.38 -4.35
CA PHE A 56 0.02 9.42 -5.37
C PHE A 56 -0.66 9.37 -6.73
N GLN A 57 -0.41 10.37 -7.56
CA GLN A 57 -0.87 10.35 -8.94
C GLN A 57 0.21 10.97 -9.80
N ASN A 58 0.84 10.15 -10.63
CA ASN A 58 1.88 10.63 -11.52
C ASN A 58 1.82 9.92 -12.87
N ALA A 59 2.06 10.70 -13.91
CA ALA A 59 2.23 10.17 -15.26
C ALA A 59 3.61 9.52 -15.40
N TRP A 60 3.70 8.45 -16.20
CA TRP A 60 4.97 7.90 -16.64
C TRP A 60 5.79 8.97 -17.35
N GLU A 61 7.11 8.97 -17.17
CA GLU A 61 7.99 9.78 -18.00
C GLU A 61 7.93 9.29 -19.47
N LYS A 62 7.90 7.97 -19.66
CA LYS A 62 7.69 7.28 -20.94
C LYS A 62 6.39 6.48 -20.90
N LYS A 63 5.34 7.02 -21.52
CA LYS A 63 4.02 6.39 -21.59
C LYS A 63 4.03 5.14 -22.46
N PHE A 64 3.14 4.21 -22.15
CA PHE A 64 2.89 3.05 -23.01
C PHE A 64 2.14 3.50 -24.28
N THR A 65 2.49 2.93 -25.43
CA THR A 65 1.99 3.37 -26.74
C THR A 65 1.02 2.38 -27.38
N SER A 66 0.93 1.15 -26.85
CA SER A 66 0.04 0.12 -27.35
C SER A 66 -0.47 -0.74 -26.20
N THR A 67 -1.74 -1.15 -26.27
CA THR A 67 -2.35 -2.09 -25.33
C THR A 67 -3.11 -3.14 -26.12
N LYS A 68 -2.92 -4.42 -25.79
CA LYS A 68 -3.57 -5.55 -26.47
C LYS A 68 -3.91 -6.64 -25.47
N ASN A 69 -4.92 -7.45 -25.77
CA ASN A 69 -5.18 -8.64 -24.99
C ASN A 69 -4.00 -9.62 -25.10
N ALA A 70 -3.48 -10.07 -23.97
CA ALA A 70 -2.46 -11.10 -23.89
C ALA A 70 -2.67 -11.99 -22.67
N SER A 71 -2.03 -13.15 -22.67
CA SER A 71 -2.14 -14.11 -21.58
C SER A 71 -1.24 -13.72 -20.40
N PHE A 72 -1.79 -13.81 -19.18
CA PHE A 72 -1.07 -13.65 -17.92
C PHE A 72 -1.12 -14.96 -17.12
N CYS A 73 0.05 -15.43 -16.66
CA CYS A 73 0.20 -16.67 -15.91
C CYS A 73 -0.11 -16.44 -14.42
N LEU A 74 -1.21 -16.99 -13.91
CA LEU A 74 -1.50 -17.01 -12.48
C LEU A 74 -0.71 -18.11 -11.77
N THR A 75 -0.56 -19.25 -12.46
CA THR A 75 0.26 -20.40 -12.04
C THR A 75 0.86 -21.04 -13.30
N PRO A 76 1.77 -22.02 -13.20
CA PRO A 76 2.30 -22.72 -14.36
C PRO A 76 1.24 -23.43 -15.23
N THR A 77 0.03 -23.64 -14.71
CA THR A 77 -1.06 -24.34 -15.40
C THR A 77 -2.32 -23.49 -15.61
N LYS A 78 -2.37 -22.29 -15.03
CA LYS A 78 -3.54 -21.41 -15.08
C LYS A 78 -3.17 -20.06 -15.66
N HIS A 79 -3.89 -19.69 -16.71
CA HIS A 79 -3.72 -18.42 -17.41
C HIS A 79 -5.05 -17.67 -17.49
N ILE A 80 -4.96 -16.34 -17.59
CA ILE A 80 -6.08 -15.44 -17.85
C ILE A 80 -5.70 -14.46 -18.95
N ASP A 81 -6.66 -13.92 -19.67
CA ASP A 81 -6.41 -12.82 -20.60
C ASP A 81 -6.48 -11.48 -19.86
N VAL A 82 -5.52 -10.60 -20.15
CA VAL A 82 -5.43 -9.25 -19.58
C VAL A 82 -5.15 -8.23 -20.68
N GLU A 83 -5.49 -6.98 -20.42
CA GLU A 83 -4.99 -5.87 -21.23
C GLU A 83 -3.51 -5.65 -20.92
N MET A 84 -2.63 -6.06 -21.84
CA MET A 84 -1.19 -5.95 -21.72
C MET A 84 -0.71 -4.70 -22.44
N MET A 85 -0.15 -3.77 -21.69
CA MET A 85 0.46 -2.54 -22.21
C MET A 85 1.88 -2.85 -22.70
N HIS A 86 2.28 -2.20 -23.79
CA HIS A 86 3.54 -2.46 -24.47
C HIS A 86 4.28 -1.16 -24.80
N GLN A 87 5.59 -1.16 -24.56
CA GLN A 87 6.51 -0.16 -25.08
C GLN A 87 7.94 -0.69 -25.19
N THR A 88 8.78 -0.01 -25.97
CA THR A 88 10.23 -0.23 -25.98
C THR A 88 10.93 1.09 -25.77
N ASN A 89 11.79 1.18 -24.76
CA ASN A 89 12.52 2.40 -24.43
C ASN A 89 13.81 2.09 -23.65
N LEU A 90 14.58 3.14 -23.38
CA LEU A 90 15.70 3.09 -22.45
C LEU A 90 15.19 3.13 -21.01
N PHE A 91 15.39 2.04 -20.27
CA PHE A 91 15.05 1.93 -18.86
C PHE A 91 16.25 1.44 -18.05
N ARG A 92 16.27 1.78 -16.76
CA ARG A 92 17.21 1.15 -15.83
C ARG A 92 16.72 -0.27 -15.57
N TYR A 93 17.55 -1.26 -15.87
CA TYR A 93 17.23 -2.68 -15.87
C TYR A 93 18.37 -3.51 -15.28
N HIS A 94 18.01 -4.61 -14.65
CA HIS A 94 18.95 -5.59 -14.12
C HIS A 94 18.37 -7.01 -14.27
N LYS A 95 19.24 -7.94 -14.68
CA LYS A 95 18.96 -9.37 -14.66
C LYS A 95 19.83 -10.01 -13.60
N ASP A 96 19.20 -10.67 -12.63
CA ASP A 96 19.91 -11.41 -11.59
C ASP A 96 19.78 -12.92 -11.85
N ASP A 97 20.89 -13.52 -12.30
CA ASP A 97 20.94 -14.96 -12.56
C ASP A 97 21.12 -15.80 -11.30
N ASN A 98 21.47 -15.21 -10.14
CA ASN A 98 21.61 -15.93 -8.89
C ASN A 98 20.25 -16.16 -8.24
N TYR A 99 19.44 -15.11 -8.16
CA TYR A 99 18.10 -15.12 -7.59
C TYR A 99 17.00 -15.33 -8.63
N LYS A 100 17.36 -15.43 -9.92
CA LYS A 100 16.46 -15.77 -11.04
C LYS A 100 15.29 -14.78 -11.19
N PHE A 101 15.63 -13.50 -11.32
CA PHE A 101 14.65 -12.45 -11.59
C PHE A 101 15.19 -11.39 -12.55
N SER A 102 14.27 -10.63 -13.13
CA SER A 102 14.52 -9.40 -13.86
C SER A 102 13.91 -8.22 -13.10
N ALA A 103 14.56 -7.07 -13.12
CA ALA A 103 14.04 -5.85 -12.51
C ALA A 103 14.15 -4.66 -13.46
N VAL A 104 13.15 -3.78 -13.42
CA VAL A 104 13.09 -2.56 -14.24
C VAL A 104 12.55 -1.39 -13.44
N GLU A 105 13.15 -0.21 -13.59
CA GLU A 105 12.65 1.05 -13.03
C GLU A 105 11.91 1.85 -14.11
N LEU A 106 10.68 2.24 -13.80
CA LEU A 106 9.85 3.11 -14.60
C LEU A 106 9.77 4.49 -13.94
N PRO A 107 10.48 5.51 -14.46
CA PRO A 107 10.42 6.85 -13.88
C PRO A 107 9.08 7.52 -14.15
N TYR A 108 8.63 8.30 -13.17
CA TYR A 108 7.50 9.21 -13.30
C TYR A 108 7.96 10.59 -13.77
N LYS A 109 7.07 11.31 -14.46
CA LYS A 109 7.35 12.64 -15.01
C LYS A 109 7.67 13.70 -13.95
N ALA A 110 7.14 13.54 -12.73
CA ALA A 110 7.26 14.53 -11.67
C ALA A 110 7.63 13.88 -10.33
N GLY A 111 8.26 14.67 -9.46
CA GLY A 111 8.54 14.30 -8.07
C GLY A 111 9.76 13.41 -7.84
N GLY A 112 10.49 13.02 -8.90
CA GLY A 112 11.65 12.14 -8.76
C GLY A 112 11.28 10.74 -8.26
N PHE A 113 10.03 10.31 -8.49
CA PHE A 113 9.55 8.99 -8.15
C PHE A 113 9.79 8.02 -9.30
N GLU A 114 9.95 6.74 -8.96
CA GLU A 114 10.11 5.63 -9.89
C GLU A 114 9.32 4.42 -9.37
N MET A 115 8.75 3.62 -10.29
CA MET A 115 8.22 2.30 -9.97
C MET A 115 9.27 1.24 -10.28
N LEU A 116 9.70 0.50 -9.27
CA LEU A 116 10.55 -0.68 -9.45
C LEU A 116 9.67 -1.92 -9.57
N ILE A 117 9.77 -2.62 -10.70
CA ILE A 117 9.10 -3.89 -10.94
C ILE A 117 10.16 -4.99 -10.87
N ILE A 118 9.89 -6.04 -10.08
CA ILE A 118 10.73 -7.22 -9.95
C ILE A 118 9.92 -8.43 -10.40
N LEU A 119 10.35 -9.08 -11.47
CA LEU A 119 9.67 -10.20 -12.12
C LEU A 119 10.52 -11.47 -11.97
N PRO A 120 10.07 -12.49 -11.23
CA PRO A 120 10.76 -13.78 -11.21
C PRO A 120 10.75 -14.44 -12.60
N ASP A 121 11.80 -15.18 -12.92
CA ASP A 121 11.95 -15.87 -14.21
C ASP A 121 10.89 -16.96 -14.42
N ARG A 122 10.42 -17.54 -13.32
CA ARG A 122 9.40 -18.59 -13.28
C ARG A 122 8.06 -18.01 -12.83
N ALA A 123 6.98 -18.48 -13.45
CA ALA A 123 5.61 -18.10 -13.10
C ALA A 123 5.22 -18.44 -11.64
N ASP A 124 5.84 -19.45 -11.03
CA ASP A 124 5.64 -19.83 -9.63
C ASP A 124 6.78 -19.36 -8.69
N GLY A 125 7.71 -18.55 -9.20
CA GLY A 125 8.95 -18.17 -8.49
C GLY A 125 8.78 -17.04 -7.47
N LEU A 126 7.62 -16.37 -7.40
CA LEU A 126 7.43 -15.18 -6.55
C LEU A 126 7.69 -15.48 -5.07
N LYS A 127 7.17 -16.60 -4.55
CA LYS A 127 7.34 -16.99 -3.14
C LYS A 127 8.79 -17.31 -2.80
N ASP A 128 9.51 -17.94 -3.72
CA ASP A 128 10.94 -18.24 -3.53
C ASP A 128 11.75 -16.94 -3.50
N LEU A 129 11.45 -16.02 -4.42
CA LEU A 129 12.07 -14.70 -4.48
C LEU A 129 11.79 -13.86 -3.22
N GLU A 130 10.56 -13.87 -2.72
CA GLU A 130 10.19 -13.22 -1.47
C GLU A 130 11.05 -13.71 -0.29
N ASN A 131 11.22 -15.03 -0.19
CA ASN A 131 11.94 -15.66 0.91
C ASN A 131 13.46 -15.48 0.81
N ALA A 132 14.03 -15.62 -0.37
CA ALA A 132 15.47 -15.61 -0.60
C ALA A 132 16.04 -14.20 -0.77
N PHE A 133 15.28 -13.31 -1.40
CA PHE A 133 15.75 -11.97 -1.77
C PHE A 133 15.07 -10.87 -0.96
N LEU A 134 13.73 -10.80 -0.96
CA LEU A 134 13.00 -9.63 -0.44
C LEU A 134 12.98 -9.55 1.10
N LYS A 135 13.22 -10.65 1.82
CA LYS A 135 13.33 -10.65 3.28
C LYS A 135 14.55 -9.91 3.83
N ASN A 136 15.62 -9.79 3.04
CA ASN A 136 16.84 -9.11 3.48
C ASN A 136 16.89 -7.70 2.90
N SER A 137 16.72 -6.69 3.75
CA SER A 137 16.71 -5.29 3.34
C SER A 137 17.99 -4.84 2.61
N LYS A 138 19.14 -5.49 2.85
CA LYS A 138 20.41 -5.19 2.14
C LYS A 138 20.34 -5.51 0.65
N ASN A 139 19.51 -6.47 0.26
CA ASN A 139 19.37 -6.89 -1.13
C ASN A 139 18.74 -5.79 -1.99
N PHE A 140 17.91 -4.93 -1.39
CA PHE A 140 17.32 -3.81 -2.10
C PHE A 140 18.38 -2.77 -2.52
N ALA A 141 19.29 -2.41 -1.61
CA ALA A 141 20.39 -1.50 -1.93
C ALA A 141 21.33 -2.10 -3.00
N HIS A 142 21.56 -3.42 -2.94
CA HIS A 142 22.31 -4.13 -3.98
C HIS A 142 21.62 -4.05 -5.35
N LEU A 143 20.31 -4.31 -5.40
CA LEU A 143 19.52 -4.19 -6.62
C LEU A 143 19.60 -2.79 -7.23
N GLN A 144 19.37 -1.75 -6.41
CA GLN A 144 19.43 -0.37 -6.86
C GLN A 144 20.80 0.01 -7.45
N GLY A 145 21.88 -0.51 -6.86
CA GLY A 145 23.25 -0.28 -7.35
C GLY A 145 23.57 -0.97 -8.68
N ASN A 146 22.89 -2.07 -9.01
CA ASN A 146 23.17 -2.86 -10.23
C ASN A 146 22.28 -2.48 -11.43
N LEU A 147 21.25 -1.68 -11.22
CA LEU A 147 20.39 -1.19 -12.29
C LEU A 147 21.18 -0.26 -13.22
N THR A 148 21.17 -0.59 -14.51
CA THR A 148 21.89 0.15 -15.55
C THR A 148 20.99 0.39 -16.75
N VAL A 149 21.28 1.38 -17.59
CA VAL A 149 20.38 1.73 -18.70
C VAL A 149 20.50 0.71 -19.83
N HIS A 150 19.37 0.12 -20.23
CA HIS A 150 19.25 -0.82 -21.35
C HIS A 150 18.07 -0.44 -22.24
N ASN A 151 18.12 -0.83 -23.52
CA ASN A 151 16.95 -0.80 -24.38
C ASN A 151 16.07 -2.02 -24.07
N VAL A 152 14.91 -1.79 -23.45
CA VAL A 152 14.03 -2.83 -22.92
C VAL A 152 12.69 -2.78 -23.63
N THR A 153 12.25 -3.94 -24.13
CA THR A 153 10.85 -4.18 -24.51
C THR A 153 10.09 -4.62 -23.27
N LEU A 154 9.11 -3.82 -22.87
CA LEU A 154 8.36 -4.02 -21.63
C LEU A 154 6.89 -4.29 -21.93
N ASP A 155 6.43 -5.44 -21.44
CA ASP A 155 5.02 -5.83 -21.36
C ASP A 155 4.57 -5.74 -19.91
N LEU A 156 3.57 -4.91 -19.64
CA LEU A 156 3.05 -4.69 -18.29
C LEU A 156 1.51 -4.76 -18.31
N PRO A 157 0.87 -5.62 -17.50
CA PRO A 157 -0.58 -5.64 -17.41
C PRO A 157 -1.10 -4.28 -16.93
N LYS A 158 -2.17 -3.81 -17.58
CA LYS A 158 -3.04 -2.78 -17.02
C LYS A 158 -3.85 -3.41 -15.92
N PHE A 159 -3.81 -2.85 -14.71
CA PHE A 159 -4.59 -3.40 -13.60
C PHE A 159 -4.97 -2.36 -12.58
N LYS A 160 -6.04 -2.69 -11.87
CA LYS A 160 -6.50 -1.98 -10.69
C LYS A 160 -6.61 -2.98 -9.55
N PHE A 161 -6.13 -2.62 -8.37
CA PHE A 161 -6.23 -3.43 -7.17
C PHE A 161 -6.55 -2.58 -5.95
N GLU A 162 -7.41 -3.13 -5.10
CA GLU A 162 -7.79 -2.56 -3.82
C GLU A 162 -7.54 -3.59 -2.73
N SER A 163 -6.97 -3.17 -1.61
CA SER A 163 -6.71 -3.99 -0.44
C SER A 163 -7.27 -3.33 0.81
N SER A 164 -7.74 -4.15 1.73
CA SER A 164 -8.11 -3.74 3.08
C SER A 164 -7.62 -4.80 4.05
N VAL A 165 -6.76 -4.42 4.99
CA VAL A 165 -6.16 -5.33 5.97
C VAL A 165 -6.22 -4.73 7.37
N SER A 166 -6.49 -5.58 8.37
CA SER A 166 -6.18 -5.24 9.76
C SER A 166 -4.71 -5.58 10.02
N LEU A 167 -3.97 -4.63 10.56
CA LEU A 167 -2.55 -4.78 10.89
C LEU A 167 -2.33 -5.32 12.29
N VAL A 168 -3.36 -5.56 13.10
CA VAL A 168 -3.21 -6.03 14.51
C VAL A 168 -2.33 -7.29 14.58
N LYS A 169 -2.72 -8.36 13.88
CA LYS A 169 -1.96 -9.62 13.87
C LYS A 169 -0.55 -9.47 13.30
N THR A 170 -0.37 -8.54 12.35
CA THR A 170 0.94 -8.25 11.77
C THR A 170 1.84 -7.55 12.80
N MET A 171 1.31 -6.54 13.50
CA MET A 171 2.03 -5.82 14.55
C MET A 171 2.38 -6.75 15.72
N GLU A 172 1.48 -7.64 16.13
CA GLU A 172 1.76 -8.65 17.16
C GLU A 172 2.93 -9.56 16.75
N LYS A 173 2.93 -10.05 15.51
CA LYS A 173 4.04 -10.87 14.97
C LYS A 173 5.37 -10.12 14.88
N LEU A 174 5.32 -8.79 14.73
CA LEU A 174 6.49 -7.92 14.74
C LEU A 174 6.96 -7.54 16.16
N GLY A 175 6.27 -8.02 17.21
CA GLY A 175 6.61 -7.79 18.62
C GLY A 175 5.84 -6.66 19.29
N CYS A 176 4.97 -5.95 18.57
CA CYS A 176 4.14 -4.87 19.11
C CYS A 176 2.84 -5.45 19.69
N THR A 177 2.92 -6.19 20.80
CA THR A 177 1.75 -6.89 21.39
C THR A 177 1.08 -6.08 22.49
N GLU A 178 1.86 -5.43 23.36
CA GLU A 178 1.37 -4.77 24.58
C GLU A 178 0.32 -3.70 24.30
N MET A 179 0.47 -2.96 23.19
CA MET A 179 -0.43 -1.89 22.76
C MET A 179 -1.89 -2.31 22.58
N PHE A 180 -2.16 -3.60 22.35
CA PHE A 180 -3.51 -4.14 22.17
C PHE A 180 -4.11 -4.70 23.47
N THR A 181 -3.35 -4.69 24.57
CA THR A 181 -3.74 -5.28 25.86
C THR A 181 -4.09 -4.21 26.89
N THR A 182 -4.59 -4.64 28.04
CA THR A 182 -4.84 -3.75 29.20
C THR A 182 -3.57 -3.22 29.86
N SER A 183 -2.40 -3.76 29.51
CA SER A 183 -1.11 -3.27 30.00
C SER A 183 -0.58 -2.08 29.19
N ALA A 184 -1.25 -1.70 28.09
CA ALA A 184 -0.82 -0.59 27.24
C ALA A 184 -0.74 0.73 28.02
N ASP A 185 0.40 1.41 27.91
CA ASP A 185 0.57 2.76 28.46
C ASP A 185 0.49 3.83 27.37
N PHE A 186 -0.70 4.41 27.24
CA PHE A 186 -0.95 5.61 26.42
C PHE A 186 -1.31 6.84 27.27
N SER A 187 -0.79 6.91 28.51
CA SER A 187 -1.09 7.99 29.48
C SER A 187 -0.79 9.41 28.97
N TYR A 188 0.19 9.56 28.06
CA TYR A 188 0.53 10.84 27.45
C TYR A 188 -0.44 11.30 26.34
N ILE A 189 -1.36 10.45 25.88
CA ILE A 189 -2.35 10.79 24.86
C ILE A 189 -3.62 11.38 25.49
N SER A 190 -4.02 10.87 26.66
CA SER A 190 -5.20 11.37 27.37
C SER A 190 -4.98 11.34 28.87
N THR A 191 -5.13 12.51 29.49
CA THR A 191 -5.09 12.69 30.93
C THR A 191 -6.35 12.16 31.63
N SER A 192 -7.50 12.11 30.93
CA SER A 192 -8.77 11.60 31.47
C SER A 192 -8.93 10.07 31.39
N GLY A 193 -8.04 9.39 30.66
CA GLY A 193 -8.01 7.94 30.46
C GLY A 193 -6.70 7.26 30.86
N ALA A 194 -5.92 7.90 31.75
CA ALA A 194 -4.58 7.45 32.14
C ALA A 194 -4.57 5.96 32.55
N GLY A 195 -3.77 5.17 31.83
CA GLY A 195 -3.59 3.73 32.08
C GLY A 195 -4.74 2.80 31.64
N LYS A 196 -5.72 3.30 30.88
CA LYS A 196 -6.85 2.48 30.38
C LYS A 196 -6.97 2.44 28.85
N LEU A 197 -6.29 3.35 28.16
CA LEU A 197 -6.29 3.36 26.71
C LEU A 197 -5.52 2.17 26.16
N LYS A 198 -6.11 1.50 25.18
CA LYS A 198 -5.45 0.50 24.34
C LYS A 198 -5.87 0.68 22.90
N VAL A 199 -5.17 0.01 22.00
CA VAL A 199 -5.51 0.00 20.58
C VAL A 199 -6.58 -1.04 20.34
N GLY A 200 -7.70 -0.63 19.73
CA GLY A 200 -8.74 -1.55 19.32
C GLY A 200 -8.36 -2.27 18.02
N ASP A 201 -8.06 -1.50 16.98
CA ASP A 201 -7.74 -1.99 15.64
C ASP A 201 -6.82 -1.01 14.89
N ILE A 202 -6.16 -1.51 13.86
CA ILE A 202 -5.39 -0.74 12.89
C ILE A 202 -5.82 -1.22 11.49
N LYS A 203 -6.65 -0.45 10.81
CA LYS A 203 -7.08 -0.69 9.42
C LYS A 203 -6.12 -0.01 8.45
N HIS A 204 -5.70 -0.73 7.42
CA HIS A 204 -4.98 -0.17 6.29
C HIS A 204 -5.72 -0.52 5.00
N LYS A 205 -6.14 0.50 4.25
CA LYS A 205 -6.71 0.36 2.91
C LYS A 205 -5.75 0.93 1.88
N ALA A 206 -5.56 0.22 0.78
CA ALA A 206 -4.71 0.66 -0.32
C ALA A 206 -5.44 0.49 -1.65
N PHE A 207 -5.19 1.40 -2.58
CA PHE A 207 -5.70 1.43 -3.94
C PHE A 207 -4.50 1.65 -4.88
N ILE A 208 -4.45 0.91 -5.97
CA ILE A 208 -3.53 1.18 -7.07
C ILE A 208 -4.26 0.97 -8.41
N ASN A 209 -4.04 1.87 -9.34
CA ASN A 209 -4.50 1.83 -10.71
C ASN A 209 -3.32 2.17 -11.61
N ILE A 210 -2.94 1.23 -12.47
CA ILE A 210 -1.85 1.36 -13.43
C ILE A 210 -2.43 1.30 -14.83
N ASP A 211 -2.12 2.31 -15.63
CA ASP A 211 -2.53 2.43 -17.02
C ASP A 211 -1.41 2.96 -17.92
N GLU A 212 -1.74 3.23 -19.19
CA GLU A 212 -0.78 3.65 -20.20
C GLU A 212 -0.18 5.03 -19.91
N ASN A 213 -0.89 5.85 -19.13
CA ASN A 213 -0.51 7.22 -18.82
C ASN A 213 0.33 7.33 -17.56
N GLY A 214 0.10 6.46 -16.56
CA GLY A 214 0.77 6.57 -15.28
C GLY A 214 0.31 5.58 -14.22
N THR A 215 0.48 6.01 -12.98
CA THR A 215 -0.06 5.33 -11.81
C THR A 215 -0.83 6.33 -10.97
N GLU A 216 -1.98 5.88 -10.52
CA GLU A 216 -2.76 6.49 -9.47
C GLU A 216 -2.85 5.50 -8.32
N ALA A 217 -2.34 5.87 -7.15
CA ALA A 217 -2.33 5.06 -5.94
C ALA A 217 -2.79 5.88 -4.75
N ALA A 218 -3.51 5.25 -3.83
CA ALA A 218 -3.90 5.84 -2.57
C ALA A 218 -3.68 4.81 -1.46
N GLY A 219 -3.32 5.26 -0.26
CA GLY A 219 -3.13 4.41 0.91
C GLY A 219 -3.61 5.14 2.14
N VAL A 220 -4.41 4.49 2.97
CA VAL A 220 -4.96 5.08 4.19
C VAL A 220 -4.81 4.10 5.33
N THR A 221 -4.18 4.54 6.42
CA THR A 221 -4.09 3.80 7.67
C THR A 221 -4.91 4.52 8.72
N GLY A 222 -5.88 3.84 9.32
CA GLY A 222 -6.68 4.32 10.44
C GLY A 222 -6.52 3.39 11.63
N LYS A 223 -6.37 3.96 12.83
CA LYS A 223 -6.28 3.22 14.09
C LYS A 223 -7.26 3.82 15.08
N ASN A 224 -8.04 2.99 15.76
CA ASN A 224 -8.88 3.42 16.87
C ASN A 224 -8.29 2.99 18.22
N ASN A 225 -8.41 3.87 19.21
CA ASN A 225 -8.06 3.60 20.60
C ASN A 225 -9.33 3.56 21.44
N ILE A 226 -9.44 2.57 22.31
CA ILE A 226 -10.59 2.31 23.19
C ILE A 226 -10.15 2.28 24.65
N LEU A 227 -11.09 2.56 25.57
CA LEU A 227 -10.93 2.36 27.02
C LEU A 227 -11.12 0.91 27.46
#